data_AF-A0A2E6CJA6-F1
#
_entry.id   AF-A0A2E6CJA6-F1
#
_cell.length_a   1.000
_cell.length_b   1.000
_cell.length_c   1.000
_cell.angle_alpha   90.00
_cell.angle_beta   90.00
_cell.angle_gamma   90.00
#
_symmetry.space_group_name_H-M   'P 1'
#
loop_
_entity.id
_entity.type
_entity.pdbx_description
1 polymer ?
#
loop_
_entity_poly.entity_id
_entity_poly.type
_entity_poly.pdbx_seq_one_letter_code
_entity_poly.pdbx_strand_id
1 'polypeptide(L)'
;MEITWDVIDSHAYQFRNIGVKADTSVLVLGDRSSEPSIRDVARLALQSIGAPVVEVLSTAAFSGETQYENFTTELVSSCFSSSDYVIDCTIEKLTRNLDLDSIERSGTQIFVEGENTWIPVGETAKHR
;
A
#
# COMPACT_ATOMS: atom_id res chain seq x y z
N MET A 1 -8.30 8.54 -14.82
CA MET A 1 -7.73 7.31 -15.42
C MET A 1 -8.89 6.36 -15.70
N GLU A 2 -8.90 5.67 -16.84
CA GLU A 2 -9.92 4.65 -17.12
C GLU A 2 -9.45 3.29 -16.62
N ILE A 3 -10.32 2.54 -15.94
CA ILE A 3 -10.02 1.20 -15.44
C ILE A 3 -10.48 0.18 -16.49
N THR A 4 -9.51 -0.43 -17.19
CA THR A 4 -9.76 -1.51 -18.15
C THR A 4 -9.17 -2.82 -17.65
N TRP A 5 -9.60 -3.95 -18.24
CA TRP A 5 -9.03 -5.25 -17.91
C TRP A 5 -7.54 -5.34 -18.22
N ASP A 6 -7.06 -4.71 -19.29
CA ASP A 6 -5.62 -4.70 -19.63
C ASP A 6 -4.78 -4.01 -18.55
N VAL A 7 -5.30 -2.89 -17.99
CA VAL A 7 -4.63 -2.17 -16.89
C VAL A 7 -4.62 -3.04 -15.62
N ILE A 8 -5.75 -3.68 -15.30
CA ILE A 8 -5.87 -4.58 -14.15
C ILE A 8 -4.90 -5.77 -14.29
N ASP A 9 -4.86 -6.43 -15.44
CA ASP A 9 -4.04 -7.62 -15.66
C ASP A 9 -2.54 -7.28 -15.65
N SER A 10 -2.17 -6.12 -16.20
CA SER A 10 -0.80 -5.59 -16.11
C SER A 10 -0.34 -5.39 -14.66
N HIS A 11 -1.18 -4.80 -13.81
CA HIS A 11 -0.86 -4.62 -12.39
C HIS A 11 -0.88 -5.95 -11.63
N ALA A 12 -1.80 -6.87 -11.98
CA ALA A 12 -1.83 -8.19 -11.39
C ALA A 12 -0.55 -8.98 -11.71
N TYR A 13 -0.02 -8.85 -12.92
CA TYR A 13 1.27 -9.41 -13.30
C TYR A 13 2.41 -8.83 -12.45
N GLN A 14 2.45 -7.51 -12.25
CA GLN A 14 3.45 -6.87 -11.38
C GLN A 14 3.34 -7.37 -9.92
N PHE A 15 2.13 -7.47 -9.38
CA PHE A 15 1.93 -7.95 -8.01
C PHE A 15 2.34 -9.42 -7.82
N ARG A 16 2.11 -10.28 -8.83
CA ARG A 16 2.64 -11.64 -8.81
C ARG A 16 4.17 -11.66 -8.80
N ASN A 17 4.83 -10.76 -9.53
CA ASN A 17 6.29 -10.68 -9.56
C ASN A 17 6.90 -10.23 -8.23
N ILE A 18 6.21 -9.41 -7.43
CA ILE A 18 6.64 -9.08 -6.05
C ILE A 18 6.29 -10.18 -5.03
N GLY A 19 5.60 -11.25 -5.47
CA GLY A 19 5.32 -12.43 -4.67
C GLY A 19 3.90 -12.54 -4.10
N VAL A 20 2.98 -11.63 -4.46
CA VAL A 20 1.56 -11.73 -4.06
C VAL A 20 0.92 -12.98 -4.65
N LYS A 21 0.17 -13.71 -3.82
CA LYS A 21 -0.54 -14.95 -4.15
C LYS A 21 -1.94 -14.93 -3.57
N ALA A 22 -2.74 -15.95 -3.85
CA ALA A 22 -4.11 -16.03 -3.34
C ALA A 22 -4.19 -16.15 -1.80
N ASP A 23 -3.13 -16.64 -1.15
CA ASP A 23 -3.04 -16.81 0.30
C ASP A 23 -2.36 -15.63 1.02
N THR A 24 -1.86 -14.63 0.29
CA THR A 24 -1.21 -13.46 0.89
C THR A 24 -2.23 -12.39 1.25
N SER A 25 -2.19 -11.94 2.50
CA SER A 25 -2.98 -10.81 2.99
C SER A 25 -2.40 -9.48 2.51
N VAL A 26 -3.24 -8.66 1.89
CA VAL A 26 -2.79 -7.38 1.31
C VAL A 26 -3.63 -6.23 1.84
N LEU A 27 -2.95 -5.20 2.35
CA LEU A 27 -3.55 -3.93 2.70
C LEU A 27 -3.32 -2.92 1.57
N VAL A 28 -4.39 -2.30 1.09
CA VAL A 28 -4.31 -1.21 0.12
C VAL A 28 -4.62 0.10 0.83
N LEU A 29 -3.62 0.96 0.95
CA LEU A 29 -3.75 2.29 1.52
C LEU A 29 -3.96 3.30 0.38
N GLY A 30 -4.97 4.16 0.46
CA GLY A 30 -5.15 5.21 -0.53
C GLY A 30 -5.95 6.41 -0.04
N ASP A 31 -5.93 7.49 -0.80
CA ASP A 31 -6.69 8.69 -0.46
C ASP A 31 -8.17 8.55 -0.78
N ARG A 32 -9.01 9.36 -0.11
CA ARG A 32 -10.41 9.51 -0.50
C ARG A 32 -10.48 10.29 -1.82
N SER A 33 -10.98 9.64 -2.86
CA SER A 33 -11.23 10.24 -4.18
C SER A 33 -12.60 9.80 -4.68
N SER A 34 -13.30 10.70 -5.37
CA SER A 34 -14.55 10.41 -6.09
C SER A 34 -14.31 9.83 -7.49
N GLU A 35 -13.09 9.97 -8.01
CA GLU A 35 -12.69 9.47 -9.34
C GLU A 35 -11.90 8.15 -9.22
N PRO A 36 -11.98 7.27 -10.23
CA PRO A 36 -11.17 6.07 -10.31
C PRO A 36 -9.68 6.41 -10.16
N SER A 37 -9.06 5.79 -9.16
CA SER A 37 -7.70 6.07 -8.73
C SER A 37 -6.81 4.85 -8.89
N ILE A 38 -5.49 5.03 -8.75
CA ILE A 38 -4.54 3.91 -8.72
C ILE A 38 -4.88 2.89 -7.62
N ARG A 39 -5.46 3.36 -6.50
CA ARG A 39 -6.00 2.52 -5.42
C ARG A 39 -7.03 1.52 -5.94
N ASP A 40 -7.93 1.96 -6.80
CA ASP A 40 -8.99 1.10 -7.35
C ASP A 40 -8.43 0.05 -8.32
N VAL A 41 -7.47 0.45 -9.17
CA VAL A 41 -6.73 -0.48 -10.04
C VAL A 41 -5.97 -1.50 -9.21
N ALA A 42 -5.23 -1.06 -8.19
CA ALA A 42 -4.46 -1.93 -7.31
C ALA A 42 -5.36 -2.95 -6.61
N ARG A 43 -6.47 -2.48 -6.00
CA ARG A 43 -7.45 -3.34 -5.35
C ARG A 43 -8.02 -4.40 -6.31
N LEU A 44 -8.44 -3.99 -7.51
CA LEU A 44 -9.02 -4.92 -8.50
C LEU A 44 -7.99 -5.93 -9.01
N ALA A 45 -6.75 -5.51 -9.23
CA ALA A 45 -5.65 -6.37 -9.65
C ALA A 45 -5.28 -7.41 -8.57
N LEU A 46 -5.23 -7.00 -7.30
CA LEU A 46 -4.98 -7.91 -6.18
C LEU A 46 -6.13 -8.91 -6.01
N GLN A 47 -7.38 -8.44 -6.13
CA GLN A 47 -8.55 -9.30 -6.07
C GLN A 47 -8.62 -10.29 -7.25
N SER A 48 -8.15 -9.90 -8.43
CA SER A 48 -8.09 -10.81 -9.59
C SER A 48 -7.01 -11.90 -9.44
N ILE A 49 -5.98 -11.68 -8.62
CA ILE A 49 -5.03 -12.72 -8.18
C ILE A 49 -5.69 -13.70 -7.20
N GLY A 50 -6.76 -13.28 -6.52
CA GLY A 50 -7.44 -14.03 -5.47
C GLY A 50 -6.94 -13.70 -4.06
N ALA A 51 -6.10 -12.67 -3.91
CA ALA A 51 -5.59 -12.25 -2.61
C ALA A 51 -6.70 -11.61 -1.75
N PRO A 52 -6.80 -11.91 -0.44
CA PRO A 52 -7.64 -11.14 0.47
C PRO A 52 -7.12 -9.71 0.61
N VAL A 53 -7.97 -8.74 0.26
CA VAL A 53 -7.63 -7.31 0.27
C VAL A 53 -8.43 -6.57 1.35
N VAL A 54 -7.71 -5.85 2.21
CA VAL A 54 -8.29 -4.86 3.13
C VAL A 54 -7.95 -3.47 2.60
N GLU A 55 -8.97 -2.64 2.39
CA GLU A 55 -8.78 -1.26 1.94
C GLU A 55 -8.83 -0.30 3.14
N VAL A 56 -7.83 0.55 3.23
CA VAL A 56 -7.73 1.60 4.24
C VAL A 56 -7.65 2.95 3.54
N LEU A 57 -8.54 3.86 3.92
CA LEU A 57 -8.58 5.20 3.35
C LEU A 57 -7.92 6.20 4.30
N SER A 58 -7.03 7.03 3.75
CA SER A 58 -6.43 8.13 4.50
C SER A 58 -7.53 9.10 4.98
N THR A 59 -7.29 9.72 6.13
CA THR A 59 -8.15 10.74 6.72
C THR A 59 -7.30 11.90 7.21
N ALA A 60 -7.90 13.05 7.52
CA ALA A 60 -7.16 14.21 8.05
C ALA A 60 -6.39 13.90 9.36
N ALA A 61 -6.81 12.89 10.12
CA ALA A 61 -6.08 12.41 11.29
C ALA A 61 -4.74 11.75 10.94
N PHE A 62 -4.59 11.30 9.69
CA PHE A 62 -3.39 10.67 9.15
C PHE A 62 -2.41 11.68 8.53
N SER A 63 -2.89 12.87 8.17
CA SER A 63 -2.12 13.91 7.48
C SER A 63 -1.48 14.95 8.42
N GLY A 64 -1.38 14.66 9.73
CA GLY A 64 -0.52 15.42 10.65
C GLY A 64 -1.04 16.75 11.18
N GLU A 65 -2.36 17.01 11.17
CA GLU A 65 -2.88 18.30 11.69
C GLU A 65 -3.17 18.29 13.22
N THR A 66 -2.90 17.21 13.96
CA THR A 66 -3.35 17.11 15.37
C THR A 66 -2.32 16.50 16.33
N GLN A 67 -2.29 17.00 17.57
CA GLN A 67 -1.34 16.67 18.66
C GLN A 67 -1.25 15.18 19.09
N TYR A 68 -1.95 14.25 18.43
CA TYR A 68 -1.99 12.81 18.75
C TYR A 68 -1.26 11.94 17.70
N GLU A 69 -0.31 12.52 16.96
CA GLU A 69 0.41 11.86 15.86
C GLU A 69 1.03 10.52 16.26
N ASN A 70 1.66 10.44 17.43
CA ASN A 70 2.41 9.25 17.85
C ASN A 70 1.50 8.03 18.10
N PHE A 71 0.37 8.21 18.80
CA PHE A 71 -0.53 7.09 19.12
C PHE A 71 -1.26 6.57 17.86
N THR A 72 -1.64 7.48 16.97
CA THR A 72 -2.30 7.14 15.70
C THR A 72 -1.34 6.39 14.78
N THR A 73 -0.09 6.85 14.70
CA THR A 73 0.98 6.23 13.91
C THR A 73 1.36 4.84 14.41
N GLU A 74 1.46 4.65 15.74
CA GLU A 74 1.78 3.36 16.35
C GLU A 74 0.66 2.33 16.13
N LEU A 75 -0.60 2.72 16.37
CA LEU A 75 -1.75 1.86 16.13
C LEU A 75 -1.82 1.42 14.66
N VAL A 76 -1.63 2.36 13.73
CA VAL A 76 -1.69 2.02 12.31
C VAL A 76 -0.51 1.17 11.87
N SER A 77 0.69 1.43 12.39
CA SER A 77 1.87 0.59 12.13
C SER A 77 1.64 -0.84 12.62
N SER A 78 0.97 -1.02 13.77
CA SER A 78 0.59 -2.35 14.26
C SER A 78 -0.42 -3.06 13.35
N CYS A 79 -1.39 -2.32 12.78
CA CYS A 79 -2.33 -2.88 11.81
C CYS A 79 -1.62 -3.27 10.51
N PHE A 80 -0.67 -2.45 10.03
CA PHE A 80 0.07 -2.74 8.80
C PHE A 80 0.96 -3.96 8.98
N SER A 81 1.59 -4.10 10.15
CA SER A 81 2.42 -5.24 10.55
C SER A 81 1.68 -6.58 10.60
N SER A 82 0.35 -6.59 10.46
CA SER A 82 -0.47 -7.81 10.42
C SER A 82 -0.75 -8.33 9.00
N SER A 83 -0.29 -7.62 7.97
CA SER A 83 -0.45 -7.99 6.56
C SER A 83 0.87 -8.47 5.96
N ASP A 84 0.82 -9.31 4.92
CA ASP A 84 2.05 -9.71 4.22
C ASP A 84 2.58 -8.55 3.36
N TYR A 85 1.65 -7.78 2.74
CA TYR A 85 1.96 -6.68 1.85
C TYR A 85 1.10 -5.45 2.15
N VAL A 86 1.73 -4.27 2.10
CA VAL A 86 1.06 -2.97 2.08
C VAL A 86 1.33 -2.29 0.75
N ILE A 87 0.28 -1.94 0.02
CA ILE A 87 0.33 -1.19 -1.23
C ILE A 87 -0.12 0.24 -0.96
N ASP A 88 0.82 1.17 -0.95
CA ASP A 88 0.58 2.59 -0.68
C ASP A 88 0.32 3.37 -1.98
N CYS A 89 -0.97 3.59 -2.20
CA CYS A 89 -1.56 4.34 -3.30
C CYS A 89 -1.86 5.80 -2.93
N THR A 90 -1.42 6.28 -1.77
CA THR A 90 -1.60 7.69 -1.38
C THR A 90 -0.72 8.61 -2.24
N ILE A 91 -1.14 9.85 -2.40
CA ILE A 91 -0.39 10.86 -3.16
C ILE A 91 0.91 11.19 -2.43
N GLU A 92 0.87 11.33 -1.11
CA GLU A 92 2.02 11.73 -0.29
C GLU A 92 2.90 10.56 0.15
N LYS A 93 2.53 9.32 -0.18
CA LYS A 93 3.24 8.10 0.24
C LYS A 93 3.36 8.04 1.77
N LEU A 94 2.20 8.08 2.44
CA LEU A 94 2.06 8.23 3.89
C LEU A 94 2.80 7.16 4.69
N THR A 95 3.02 5.98 4.11
CA THR A 95 3.81 4.91 4.77
C THR A 95 5.24 5.34 5.09
N ARG A 96 5.80 6.34 4.39
CA ARG A 96 7.14 6.89 4.68
C ARG A 96 7.25 7.58 6.03
N ASN A 97 6.13 7.98 6.62
CA ASN A 97 6.11 8.64 7.93
C ASN A 97 5.92 7.65 9.09
N LEU A 98 5.81 6.34 8.80
CA LEU A 98 5.62 5.30 9.79
C LEU A 98 6.96 4.74 10.28
N ASP A 99 6.91 3.96 11.37
CA ASP A 99 8.05 3.16 11.85
C ASP A 99 8.29 1.96 10.92
N LEU A 100 8.96 2.23 9.80
CA LEU A 100 9.28 1.25 8.76
C LEU A 100 10.11 0.09 9.32
N ASP A 101 11.02 0.35 10.25
CA ASP A 101 11.87 -0.67 10.85
C ASP A 101 11.05 -1.71 11.61
N SER A 102 10.05 -1.25 12.38
CA SER A 102 9.15 -2.16 13.11
C SER A 102 8.27 -2.97 12.15
N ILE A 103 7.74 -2.33 11.12
CA ILE A 103 6.90 -3.00 10.11
C ILE A 103 7.71 -4.05 9.33
N GLU A 104 8.93 -3.73 8.88
CA GLU A 104 9.77 -4.70 8.17
C GLU A 104 10.17 -5.89 9.05
N ARG A 105 10.44 -5.67 10.34
CA ARG A 105 10.73 -6.77 11.28
C ARG A 105 9.56 -7.74 11.48
N SER A 106 8.33 -7.31 11.22
CA SER A 106 7.16 -8.19 11.23
C SER A 106 7.09 -9.12 10.02
N GLY A 107 7.90 -8.86 8.98
CA GLY A 107 7.85 -9.55 7.69
C GLY A 107 6.96 -8.87 6.64
N THR A 108 6.25 -7.81 7.03
CA THR A 108 5.42 -7.00 6.13
C THR A 108 6.30 -6.24 5.13
N GLN A 109 5.95 -6.31 3.84
CA GLN A 109 6.62 -5.52 2.79
C GLN A 109 5.74 -4.37 2.31
N ILE A 110 6.31 -3.18 2.20
CA ILE A 110 5.59 -1.98 1.75
C ILE A 110 6.04 -1.60 0.35
N PHE A 111 5.08 -1.39 -0.56
CA PHE A 111 5.32 -0.96 -1.93
C PHE A 111 4.58 0.35 -2.24
N VAL A 112 5.22 1.20 -3.03
CA VAL A 112 4.65 2.44 -3.57
C VAL A 112 4.66 2.41 -5.09
N GLU A 113 3.72 3.12 -5.70
CA GLU A 113 3.71 3.34 -7.15
C GLU A 113 4.96 4.13 -7.59
N GLY A 114 5.72 3.59 -8.54
CA GLY A 114 6.75 4.28 -9.30
C GLY A 114 6.34 4.52 -10.76
N GLU A 115 7.25 5.01 -11.61
CA GLU A 115 6.90 5.39 -12.99
C GLU A 115 6.36 4.23 -13.86
N ASN A 116 6.86 3.01 -13.66
CA ASN A 116 6.49 1.85 -14.47
C ASN A 116 6.33 0.55 -13.66
N THR A 117 6.54 0.61 -12.34
CA THR A 117 6.52 -0.57 -11.46
C THR A 117 6.27 -0.15 -10.02
N TRP A 118 5.90 -1.11 -9.18
CA TRP A 118 5.84 -0.98 -7.73
C TRP A 118 7.25 -1.07 -7.14
N ILE A 119 7.58 -0.17 -6.21
CA ILE A 119 8.91 -0.02 -5.62
C ILE A 119 8.82 -0.29 -4.11
N PRO A 120 9.68 -1.13 -3.52
CA PRO A 120 9.71 -1.36 -2.08
C PRO A 120 10.25 -0.13 -1.33
N VAL A 121 9.62 0.23 -0.21
CA VAL A 121 9.95 1.46 0.55
C VAL A 121 11.32 1.38 1.25
N GLY A 122 11.83 0.18 1.60
CA GLY A 122 13.13 -0.02 2.28
C GLY A 122 14.38 -0.04 1.38
N GLU A 123 14.27 -0.24 0.07
CA GLU A 123 15.45 -0.25 -0.83
C GLU A 123 15.93 1.15 -1.20
N THR A 124 15.03 2.15 -1.17
CA THR A 124 15.36 3.54 -1.53
C THR A 124 16.30 4.24 -0.54
N ALA A 125 16.45 3.71 0.68
CA ALA A 125 17.35 4.25 1.71
C ALA A 125 18.82 3.81 1.55
N LYS A 126 19.12 2.79 0.73
CA LYS A 126 20.50 2.24 0.59
C LYS A 126 21.34 2.95 -0.48
N HIS A 127 20.77 3.94 -1.18
CA HIS A 127 21.44 4.68 -2.26
C HIS A 127 21.49 6.20 -2.04
N ARG A 128 21.40 6.67 -0.80
CA ARG A 128 21.67 8.07 -0.42
C ARG A 128 22.90 8.19 0.47
#